data_AF-A0A971B3I2-F1
#
_entry.id   AF-A0A971B3I2-F1
#
_cell.length_a   1.000
_cell.length_b   1.000
_cell.length_c   1.000
_cell.angle_alpha   90.00
_cell.angle_beta   90.00
_cell.angle_gamma   90.00
#
_symmetry.space_group_name_H-M   'P 1'
#
loop_
_entity.id
_entity.type
_entity.pdbx_description
1 polymer ?
#
loop_
_entity_poly.entity_id
_entity_poly.type
_entity_poly.pdbx_seq_one_letter_code
_entity_poly.pdbx_strand_id
1 'polypeptide(L)'
;MRRFVPILPIAVCWAALAVCAGVPENADPGGSIAQEIERLFADLDSDDFAVRTRAFQRLEELAVEEPSRQVLAESVERATVNAEISFEVRKQLERLRRDLPPVQSPPSQNIDADAIDRLLEQLGDDSYARRLGAESRLRWLLGSGDGAGLVYERVKLIAAATQSAPEQARSLKRIYESARAAWLEDDARQSDPAASTEQIATLVERLAAPDAGDRFRLTGEPAALAELRDLLACDAHVAPIRNALETRLGADNLSPDGQRHLNGLLDLTKPAMVAEYWNAGRHRSIQRLLVGVPSETEGIGTSHFDRIDDQTAHCVTGVNLSEGDYPVGVAIPHPSRDPRERAAFFHLVNLPTPRRRMAYEYRVTEDESARYAAIVKRTLDRYLALQQPIDERAMVMIMQFDPSDVSRFAGQYLSTIDDRRIAIQQGQVVEAQFETPTEEKGPSIHTQFCTWLAFRGTRDAIPGLLTAIEENRMSIPDDGTSYRYDRCAALAIAQRDPWPDADRWLEKMLPRSETLIAGQAEGPEFGATAAAMLLRRHGASPEDFDLIPIGDAIAQRCGLETYRYPAPDAPKKVADWWSKRQAEAGLEGAEVKSPMEVKE
;
A
#
# COMPACT_ATOMS: atom_id res chain seq x y z
N MET A 1 86.97 -17.53 -9.14
CA MET A 1 86.49 -17.99 -7.81
C MET A 1 85.07 -17.46 -7.58
N ARG A 2 84.24 -18.16 -6.79
CA ARG A 2 82.95 -17.79 -6.14
C ARG A 2 82.53 -16.29 -6.24
N ARG A 3 81.27 -15.88 -6.52
CA ARG A 3 79.93 -16.48 -6.20
C ARG A 3 78.76 -15.81 -7.00
N PHE A 4 77.72 -16.59 -7.35
CA PHE A 4 76.23 -16.34 -7.37
C PHE A 4 75.65 -15.02 -7.97
N VAL A 5 74.75 -15.00 -9.00
CA VAL A 5 73.32 -15.50 -9.09
C VAL A 5 72.41 -14.81 -8.05
N PRO A 6 71.17 -14.29 -8.34
CA PRO A 6 70.12 -14.70 -9.33
C PRO A 6 69.64 -13.55 -10.28
N ILE A 7 68.55 -13.57 -11.10
CA ILE A 7 67.78 -14.55 -11.95
C ILE A 7 66.93 -13.72 -12.98
N LEU A 8 66.25 -14.35 -13.97
CA LEU A 8 65.35 -13.77 -15.00
C LEU A 8 63.94 -14.45 -14.93
N PRO A 9 62.89 -13.99 -15.64
CA PRO A 9 62.61 -14.61 -16.94
C PRO A 9 62.01 -13.69 -18.03
N ILE A 10 62.08 -14.16 -19.29
CA ILE A 10 61.58 -13.53 -20.53
C ILE A 10 60.40 -14.34 -21.11
N ALA A 11 59.59 -13.68 -21.96
CA ALA A 11 58.37 -14.17 -22.63
C ALA A 11 58.64 -15.15 -23.83
N VAL A 12 57.66 -15.25 -24.77
CA VAL A 12 57.64 -15.92 -26.12
C VAL A 12 56.99 -17.33 -26.13
N CYS A 13 56.04 -17.75 -27.01
CA CYS A 13 55.19 -17.10 -28.04
C CYS A 13 54.14 -18.07 -28.70
N TRP A 14 53.17 -17.51 -29.48
CA TRP A 14 52.46 -18.06 -30.69
C TRP A 14 51.43 -19.22 -30.52
N ALA A 15 50.40 -19.46 -31.37
CA ALA A 15 49.83 -18.90 -32.63
C ALA A 15 48.28 -19.18 -32.64
N ALA A 16 47.33 -18.38 -33.16
CA ALA A 16 47.03 -17.81 -34.50
C ALA A 16 46.28 -18.74 -35.51
N LEU A 17 44.99 -18.46 -35.79
CA LEU A 17 44.32 -18.53 -37.11
C LEU A 17 42.90 -17.91 -37.08
N ALA A 18 42.35 -17.56 -38.25
CA ALA A 18 41.22 -16.62 -38.43
C ALA A 18 39.99 -17.22 -39.11
N VAL A 19 38.85 -16.48 -39.10
CA VAL A 19 37.95 -16.18 -40.26
C VAL A 19 36.89 -15.16 -39.80
N CYS A 20 36.50 -14.22 -40.67
CA CYS A 20 35.48 -13.22 -40.39
C CYS A 20 34.06 -13.72 -40.71
N ALA A 21 33.10 -13.48 -39.82
CA ALA A 21 31.68 -13.37 -40.12
C ALA A 21 31.10 -12.23 -39.27
N GLY A 22 30.21 -11.42 -39.84
CA GLY A 22 29.80 -10.14 -39.25
C GLY A 22 29.07 -10.27 -37.92
N VAL A 23 29.47 -9.47 -36.93
CA VAL A 23 28.61 -9.16 -35.78
C VAL A 23 27.48 -8.27 -36.30
N PRO A 24 26.20 -8.66 -36.14
CA PRO A 24 25.11 -7.72 -36.40
C PRO A 24 25.14 -6.65 -35.31
N GLU A 25 25.42 -5.41 -35.73
CA GLU A 25 25.42 -4.21 -34.89
C GLU A 25 23.98 -3.79 -34.55
N ASN A 26 23.28 -4.68 -33.84
CA ASN A 26 21.94 -4.53 -33.25
C ASN A 26 21.67 -5.76 -32.34
N ALA A 27 22.46 -5.90 -31.27
CA ALA A 27 22.17 -6.85 -30.20
C ALA A 27 21.34 -6.13 -29.12
N ASP A 28 20.10 -6.57 -28.94
CA ASP A 28 19.21 -6.08 -27.88
C ASP A 28 19.86 -6.35 -26.49
N PRO A 29 20.17 -5.32 -25.68
CA PRO A 29 20.86 -5.50 -24.40
C PRO A 29 20.15 -6.47 -23.45
N GLY A 30 18.81 -6.55 -23.49
CA GLY A 30 18.04 -7.46 -22.65
C GLY A 30 18.25 -8.94 -22.99
N GLY A 31 18.56 -9.25 -24.26
CA GLY A 31 18.71 -10.63 -24.74
C GLY A 31 19.96 -11.34 -24.18
N SER A 32 21.05 -10.60 -23.93
CA SER A 32 22.29 -11.17 -23.38
C SER A 32 22.18 -11.48 -21.89
N ILE A 33 21.50 -10.61 -21.13
CA ILE A 33 21.36 -10.73 -19.67
C ILE A 33 20.41 -11.89 -19.32
N ALA A 34 19.30 -12.04 -20.04
CA ALA A 34 18.36 -13.14 -19.82
C ALA A 34 19.02 -14.53 -19.99
N GLN A 35 19.89 -14.69 -21.01
CA GLN A 35 20.64 -15.92 -21.25
C GLN A 35 21.70 -16.19 -20.17
N GLU A 36 22.34 -15.15 -19.64
CA GLU A 36 23.24 -15.26 -18.48
C GLU A 36 22.48 -15.78 -17.26
N ILE A 37 21.30 -15.21 -16.95
CA ILE A 37 20.47 -15.61 -15.81
C ILE A 37 19.97 -17.05 -15.93
N GLU A 38 19.46 -17.49 -17.09
CA GLU A 38 19.02 -18.88 -17.30
C GLU A 38 20.15 -19.88 -17.07
N ARG A 39 21.36 -19.57 -17.55
CA ARG A 39 22.55 -20.38 -17.28
C ARG A 39 22.91 -20.37 -15.80
N LEU A 40 22.89 -19.21 -15.14
CA LEU A 40 23.18 -19.11 -13.70
C LEU A 40 22.22 -19.96 -12.88
N PHE A 41 20.93 -20.00 -13.21
CA PHE A 41 19.95 -20.87 -12.55
C PHE A 41 20.25 -22.36 -12.73
N ALA A 42 20.73 -22.79 -13.90
CA ALA A 42 21.21 -24.16 -14.11
C ALA A 42 22.50 -24.45 -13.33
N ASP A 43 23.44 -23.49 -13.29
CA ASP A 43 24.69 -23.60 -12.52
C ASP A 43 24.42 -23.64 -10.99
N LEU A 44 23.29 -23.12 -10.49
CA LEU A 44 22.84 -23.29 -9.09
C LEU A 44 22.43 -24.73 -8.76
N ASP A 45 22.04 -25.56 -9.74
CA ASP A 45 21.66 -26.97 -9.53
C ASP A 45 22.82 -27.96 -9.77
N SER A 46 24.01 -27.44 -10.07
CA SER A 46 25.23 -28.23 -10.28
C SER A 46 25.66 -28.98 -9.03
N ASP A 47 26.13 -30.23 -9.16
CA ASP A 47 26.74 -31.00 -8.05
C ASP A 47 27.97 -30.30 -7.44
N ASP A 48 28.68 -29.47 -8.21
CA ASP A 48 29.89 -28.74 -7.74
C ASP A 48 29.53 -27.50 -6.92
N PHE A 49 29.88 -27.54 -5.63
CA PHE A 49 29.70 -26.44 -4.68
C PHE A 49 30.38 -25.13 -5.13
N ALA A 50 31.53 -25.21 -5.83
CA ALA A 50 32.24 -24.03 -6.34
C ALA A 50 31.57 -23.44 -7.59
N VAL A 51 30.78 -24.21 -8.33
CA VAL A 51 29.91 -23.70 -9.40
C VAL A 51 28.70 -23.01 -8.78
N ARG A 52 27.95 -23.69 -7.90
CA ARG A 52 26.78 -23.10 -7.20
C ARG A 52 27.10 -21.78 -6.50
N THR A 53 28.22 -21.73 -5.77
CA THR A 53 28.63 -20.52 -5.04
C THR A 53 28.91 -19.33 -5.97
N ARG A 54 29.63 -19.56 -7.09
CA ARG A 54 29.92 -18.50 -8.06
C ARG A 54 28.66 -18.04 -8.79
N ALA A 55 27.76 -18.96 -9.11
CA ALA A 55 26.48 -18.62 -9.75
C ALA A 55 25.63 -17.74 -8.82
N PHE A 56 25.53 -18.07 -7.53
CA PHE A 56 24.78 -17.26 -6.57
C PHE A 56 25.38 -15.87 -6.36
N GLN A 57 26.72 -15.77 -6.25
CA GLN A 57 27.41 -14.47 -6.14
C GLN A 57 27.15 -13.57 -7.36
N ARG A 58 27.19 -14.14 -8.57
CA ARG A 58 26.90 -13.37 -9.79
C ARG A 58 25.45 -12.89 -9.85
N LEU A 59 24.50 -13.64 -9.30
CA LEU A 59 23.11 -13.21 -9.15
C LEU A 59 22.94 -12.10 -8.09
N GLU A 60 23.71 -12.13 -6.99
CA GLU A 60 23.75 -11.03 -6.01
C GLU A 60 24.34 -9.74 -6.63
N GLU A 61 25.33 -9.81 -7.52
CA GLU A 61 25.84 -8.66 -8.28
C GLU A 61 24.76 -8.06 -9.21
N LEU A 62 24.12 -8.89 -10.04
CA LEU A 62 23.05 -8.49 -10.96
C LEU A 62 21.82 -7.89 -10.25
N ALA A 63 21.62 -8.17 -8.96
CA ALA A 63 20.54 -7.59 -8.16
C ALA A 63 20.78 -6.13 -7.73
N VAL A 64 22.03 -5.66 -7.80
CA VAL A 64 22.43 -4.27 -7.48
C VAL A 64 22.58 -3.42 -8.74
N GLU A 65 22.86 -4.04 -9.90
CA GLU A 65 22.95 -3.38 -11.20
C GLU A 65 21.55 -2.99 -11.73
N GLU A 66 21.18 -1.71 -11.65
CA GLU A 66 19.88 -1.18 -12.13
C GLU A 66 19.38 -1.71 -13.50
N PRO A 67 20.18 -1.79 -14.60
CA PRO A 67 19.69 -2.33 -15.87
C PRO A 67 19.41 -3.84 -15.84
N SER A 68 20.07 -4.59 -14.95
CA SER A 68 19.96 -6.04 -14.80
C SER A 68 18.85 -6.42 -13.80
N ARG A 69 18.61 -5.56 -12.81
CA ARG A 69 17.78 -5.81 -11.63
C ARG A 69 16.33 -6.18 -11.94
N GLN A 70 15.70 -5.50 -12.90
CA GLN A 70 14.32 -5.79 -13.32
C GLN A 70 14.23 -7.14 -14.05
N VAL A 71 15.14 -7.40 -14.99
CA VAL A 71 15.19 -8.66 -15.77
C VAL A 71 15.48 -9.86 -14.86
N LEU A 72 16.32 -9.66 -13.85
CA LEU A 72 16.58 -10.64 -12.80
C LEU A 72 15.34 -10.91 -11.95
N ALA A 73 14.62 -9.87 -11.50
CA ALA A 73 13.39 -10.03 -10.72
C ALA A 73 12.31 -10.84 -11.48
N GLU A 74 12.10 -10.53 -12.77
CA GLU A 74 11.16 -11.27 -13.63
C GLU A 74 11.59 -12.73 -13.87
N SER A 75 12.89 -12.99 -13.92
CA SER A 75 13.43 -14.34 -14.09
C SER A 75 13.37 -15.17 -12.81
N VAL A 76 13.69 -14.56 -11.67
CA VAL A 76 13.57 -15.15 -10.32
C VAL A 76 12.12 -15.54 -10.05
N GLU A 77 11.15 -14.67 -10.36
CA GLU A 77 9.73 -14.98 -10.16
C GLU A 77 9.28 -16.16 -11.03
N ARG A 78 9.60 -16.14 -12.34
CA ARG A 78 9.32 -17.26 -13.26
C ARG A 78 9.91 -18.59 -12.79
N ALA A 79 11.17 -18.59 -12.31
CA ALA A 79 11.84 -19.80 -11.85
C ALA A 79 11.28 -20.31 -10.52
N THR A 80 11.01 -19.42 -9.55
CA THR A 80 10.45 -19.80 -8.23
C THR A 80 9.08 -20.47 -8.37
N VAL A 81 8.28 -20.02 -9.35
CA VAL A 81 6.96 -20.54 -9.71
C VAL A 81 7.03 -21.86 -10.51
N ASN A 82 8.15 -22.20 -11.13
CA ASN A 82 8.29 -23.47 -11.84
C ASN A 82 8.36 -24.64 -10.83
N ALA A 83 7.47 -25.63 -10.98
CA ALA A 83 7.37 -26.78 -10.08
C ALA A 83 8.58 -27.73 -10.18
N GLU A 84 9.28 -27.74 -11.32
CA GLU A 84 10.38 -28.67 -11.63
C GLU A 84 11.73 -28.27 -11.01
N ILE A 85 11.90 -27.03 -10.54
CA ILE A 85 13.18 -26.60 -9.95
C ILE A 85 13.44 -27.29 -8.61
N SER A 86 14.73 -27.57 -8.33
CA SER A 86 15.13 -28.20 -7.08
C SER A 86 14.86 -27.29 -5.86
N PHE A 87 14.72 -27.92 -4.70
CA PHE A 87 14.45 -27.19 -3.45
C PHE A 87 15.61 -26.26 -3.03
N GLU A 88 16.87 -26.66 -3.30
CA GLU A 88 18.03 -25.85 -2.95
C GLU A 88 18.08 -24.57 -3.80
N VAL A 89 17.87 -24.70 -5.12
CA VAL A 89 17.75 -23.58 -6.05
C VAL A 89 16.58 -22.68 -5.64
N ARG A 90 15.38 -23.24 -5.40
CA ARG A 90 14.20 -22.43 -5.00
C ARG A 90 14.49 -21.60 -3.74
N LYS A 91 15.10 -22.20 -2.71
CA LYS A 91 15.45 -21.51 -1.46
C LYS A 91 16.47 -20.39 -1.65
N GLN A 92 17.41 -20.54 -2.58
CA GLN A 92 18.37 -19.50 -2.93
C GLN A 92 17.70 -18.35 -3.69
N LEU A 93 16.85 -18.65 -4.67
CA LEU A 93 16.07 -17.66 -5.41
C LEU A 93 15.07 -16.90 -4.52
N GLU A 94 14.39 -17.59 -3.59
CA GLU A 94 13.52 -16.96 -2.58
C GLU A 94 14.26 -16.01 -1.63
N ARG A 95 15.55 -16.27 -1.34
CA ARG A 95 16.39 -15.35 -0.58
C ARG A 95 16.68 -14.11 -1.42
N LEU A 96 17.14 -14.29 -2.65
CA LEU A 96 17.49 -13.20 -3.58
C LEU A 96 16.27 -12.30 -3.88
N ARG A 97 15.08 -12.89 -4.00
CA ARG A 97 13.82 -12.15 -4.25
C ARG A 97 13.48 -11.09 -3.20
N ARG A 98 14.05 -11.16 -1.98
CA ARG A 98 13.80 -10.19 -0.91
C ARG A 98 14.39 -8.81 -1.19
N ASP A 99 15.45 -8.75 -1.98
CA ASP A 99 16.23 -7.53 -2.25
C ASP A 99 15.95 -6.97 -3.67
N LEU A 100 15.15 -7.71 -4.46
CA LEU A 100 14.70 -7.38 -5.80
C LEU A 100 13.37 -6.61 -5.80
N PRO A 101 13.08 -5.79 -6.84
CA PRO A 101 11.79 -5.14 -6.97
C PRO A 101 10.65 -6.17 -7.12
N PRO A 102 9.45 -5.90 -6.59
CA PRO A 102 8.32 -6.80 -6.70
C PRO A 102 7.81 -6.85 -8.14
N VAL A 103 7.75 -8.06 -8.72
CA VAL A 103 7.21 -8.30 -10.06
C VAL A 103 5.83 -8.92 -9.94
N GLN A 104 4.80 -8.17 -10.33
CA GLN A 104 3.46 -8.72 -10.59
C GLN A 104 3.30 -8.95 -12.10
N SER A 105 3.81 -10.10 -12.57
CA SER A 105 3.47 -10.60 -13.91
C SER A 105 2.24 -11.49 -13.79
N PRO A 106 1.05 -11.08 -14.29
CA PRO A 106 -0.10 -11.97 -14.37
C PRO A 106 0.24 -13.16 -15.29
N PRO A 107 -0.37 -14.34 -15.08
CA PRO A 107 -0.06 -15.52 -15.85
C PRO A 107 -0.50 -15.36 -17.31
N SER A 108 0.45 -15.03 -18.19
CA SER A 108 0.23 -14.79 -19.63
C SER A 108 0.23 -16.05 -20.49
N GLN A 109 0.22 -17.24 -19.87
CA GLN A 109 0.26 -18.53 -20.55
C GLN A 109 -1.14 -19.10 -20.70
N ASN A 110 -1.44 -19.75 -21.84
CA ASN A 110 -2.66 -20.54 -21.98
C ASN A 110 -2.74 -21.58 -20.86
N ILE A 111 -3.77 -21.46 -20.02
CA ILE A 111 -3.93 -22.29 -18.83
C ILE A 111 -4.70 -23.55 -19.22
N ASP A 112 -3.99 -24.66 -19.29
CA ASP A 112 -4.54 -25.98 -19.62
C ASP A 112 -5.12 -26.68 -18.38
N ALA A 113 -6.32 -27.26 -18.51
CA ALA A 113 -6.98 -28.00 -17.44
C ALA A 113 -6.18 -29.26 -17.04
N ASP A 114 -5.60 -29.98 -18.01
CA ASP A 114 -4.79 -31.17 -17.71
C ASP A 114 -3.49 -30.77 -16.97
N ALA A 115 -2.97 -29.57 -17.21
CA ALA A 115 -1.82 -29.03 -16.47
C ALA A 115 -2.18 -28.69 -15.02
N ILE A 116 -3.37 -28.14 -14.77
CA ILE A 116 -3.86 -27.90 -13.41
C ILE A 116 -4.08 -29.22 -12.67
N ASP A 117 -4.70 -30.22 -13.30
CA ASP A 117 -4.93 -31.53 -12.68
C ASP A 117 -3.61 -32.18 -12.24
N ARG A 118 -2.58 -32.18 -13.10
CA ARG A 118 -1.23 -32.65 -12.76
C ARG A 118 -0.64 -31.93 -11.54
N LEU A 119 -0.84 -30.62 -11.42
CA LEU A 119 -0.39 -29.86 -10.25
C LEU A 119 -1.17 -30.23 -8.97
N LEU A 120 -2.47 -30.49 -9.08
CA LEU A 120 -3.32 -30.89 -7.95
C LEU A 120 -3.02 -32.33 -7.48
N GLU A 121 -2.64 -33.22 -8.39
CA GLU A 121 -2.07 -34.54 -8.07
C GLU A 121 -0.72 -34.39 -7.36
N GLN A 122 0.17 -33.53 -7.85
CA GLN A 122 1.49 -33.27 -7.25
C GLN A 122 1.45 -32.71 -5.82
N LEU A 123 0.31 -32.16 -5.35
CA LEU A 123 0.11 -31.83 -3.93
C LEU A 123 0.14 -33.06 -3.00
N GLY A 124 0.05 -34.27 -3.56
CA GLY A 124 0.20 -35.55 -2.85
C GLY A 124 1.51 -36.30 -3.14
N ASP A 125 2.44 -35.75 -3.93
CA ASP A 125 3.73 -36.38 -4.25
C ASP A 125 4.60 -36.52 -2.99
N ASP A 126 5.32 -37.64 -2.83
CA ASP A 126 6.22 -37.88 -1.68
C ASP A 126 7.31 -36.80 -1.54
N SER A 127 7.75 -36.21 -2.65
CA SER A 127 8.74 -35.14 -2.69
C SER A 127 8.16 -33.79 -2.23
N TYR A 128 8.66 -33.31 -1.08
CA TYR A 128 8.32 -31.99 -0.55
C TYR A 128 8.59 -30.85 -1.55
N ALA A 129 9.66 -30.96 -2.35
CA ALA A 129 10.04 -29.98 -3.36
C ALA A 129 8.96 -29.82 -4.45
N ARG A 130 8.35 -30.95 -4.87
CA ARG A 130 7.26 -31.01 -5.83
C ARG A 130 5.96 -30.50 -5.24
N ARG A 131 5.61 -30.91 -4.01
CA ARG A 131 4.41 -30.38 -3.30
C ARG A 131 4.47 -28.85 -3.20
N LEU A 132 5.60 -28.31 -2.76
CA LEU A 132 5.82 -26.87 -2.65
C LEU A 132 5.80 -26.17 -4.02
N GLY A 133 6.39 -26.79 -5.05
CA GLY A 133 6.41 -26.26 -6.41
C GLY A 133 5.00 -26.18 -7.02
N ALA A 134 4.22 -27.24 -6.88
CA ALA A 134 2.83 -27.28 -7.31
C ALA A 134 1.95 -26.27 -6.55
N GLU A 135 2.11 -26.17 -5.22
CA GLU A 135 1.39 -25.19 -4.39
C GLU A 135 1.70 -23.74 -4.81
N SER A 136 2.97 -23.42 -5.08
CA SER A 136 3.39 -22.10 -5.58
C SER A 136 2.89 -21.82 -7.00
N ARG A 137 2.94 -22.81 -7.90
CA ARG A 137 2.44 -22.68 -9.27
C ARG A 137 0.94 -22.47 -9.31
N LEU A 138 0.17 -23.21 -8.52
CA LEU A 138 -1.27 -23.05 -8.41
C LEU A 138 -1.62 -21.66 -7.88
N ARG A 139 -0.94 -21.16 -6.83
CA ARG A 139 -1.13 -19.78 -6.34
C ARG A 139 -0.85 -18.72 -7.40
N TRP A 140 0.20 -18.89 -8.19
CA TRP A 140 0.54 -17.95 -9.27
C TRP A 140 -0.54 -17.91 -10.36
N LEU A 141 -1.17 -19.04 -10.69
CA LEU A 141 -2.31 -19.08 -11.63
C LEU A 141 -3.53 -18.30 -11.12
N LEU A 142 -3.72 -18.19 -9.79
CA LEU A 142 -4.80 -17.38 -9.20
C LEU A 142 -4.63 -15.87 -9.44
N GLY A 143 -3.46 -15.42 -9.91
CA GLY A 143 -3.21 -14.04 -10.33
C GLY A 143 -3.90 -13.61 -11.63
N SER A 144 -4.80 -14.44 -12.17
CA SER A 144 -5.69 -14.12 -13.30
C SER A 144 -7.09 -14.65 -13.04
N GLY A 145 -8.13 -13.98 -13.56
CA GLY A 145 -9.52 -14.45 -13.45
C GLY A 145 -9.71 -15.84 -14.06
N ASP A 146 -9.20 -16.06 -15.27
CA ASP A 146 -9.29 -17.33 -16.00
C ASP A 146 -8.62 -18.47 -15.22
N GLY A 147 -7.42 -18.23 -14.68
CA GLY A 147 -6.69 -19.19 -13.87
C GLY A 147 -7.36 -19.45 -12.53
N ALA A 148 -7.89 -18.43 -11.86
CA ALA A 148 -8.62 -18.57 -10.62
C ALA A 148 -9.89 -19.42 -10.79
N GLY A 149 -10.71 -19.09 -11.80
CA GLY A 149 -11.93 -19.84 -12.12
C GLY A 149 -11.65 -21.30 -12.51
N LEU A 150 -10.67 -21.53 -13.38
CA LEU A 150 -10.33 -22.89 -13.82
C LEU A 150 -9.72 -23.72 -12.68
N VAL A 151 -8.78 -23.17 -11.90
CA VAL A 151 -8.22 -23.87 -10.72
C VAL A 151 -9.34 -24.18 -9.71
N TYR A 152 -10.26 -23.24 -9.47
CA TYR A 152 -11.38 -23.44 -8.57
C TYR A 152 -12.27 -24.63 -9.01
N GLU A 153 -12.64 -24.69 -10.29
CA GLU A 153 -13.40 -25.80 -10.87
C GLU A 153 -12.67 -27.15 -10.74
N ARG A 154 -11.40 -27.22 -11.17
CA ARG A 154 -10.62 -28.48 -11.13
C ARG A 154 -10.43 -29.00 -9.71
N VAL A 155 -10.15 -28.12 -8.73
CA VAL A 155 -10.03 -28.51 -7.32
C VAL A 155 -11.35 -29.09 -6.80
N LYS A 156 -12.49 -28.47 -7.14
CA LYS A 156 -13.82 -28.92 -6.74
C LYS A 156 -14.15 -30.31 -7.31
N LEU A 157 -13.81 -30.56 -8.57
CA LEU A 157 -13.96 -31.87 -9.24
C LEU A 157 -13.09 -32.96 -8.60
N ILE A 158 -11.78 -32.71 -8.42
CA ILE A 158 -10.85 -33.67 -7.81
C ILE A 158 -11.27 -34.00 -6.37
N ALA A 159 -11.68 -33.01 -5.59
CA ALA A 159 -12.17 -33.21 -4.23
C ALA A 159 -13.47 -34.03 -4.16
N ALA A 160 -14.35 -33.94 -5.16
CA ALA A 160 -15.55 -34.76 -5.26
C ALA A 160 -15.23 -36.21 -5.69
N ALA A 161 -14.29 -36.41 -6.60
CA ALA A 161 -13.90 -37.72 -7.10
C ALA A 161 -13.09 -38.53 -6.07
N THR A 162 -11.96 -38.00 -5.61
CA THR A 162 -10.89 -38.79 -4.98
C THR A 162 -10.89 -38.71 -3.45
N GLN A 163 -10.54 -39.79 -2.77
CA GLN A 163 -10.24 -39.77 -1.34
C GLN A 163 -8.74 -39.48 -1.13
N SER A 164 -8.40 -38.21 -0.92
CA SER A 164 -7.01 -37.78 -0.76
C SER A 164 -6.42 -38.16 0.61
N ALA A 165 -5.10 -38.33 0.66
CA ALA A 165 -4.37 -38.48 1.93
C ALA A 165 -4.51 -37.21 2.81
N PRO A 166 -4.41 -37.30 4.16
CA PRO A 166 -4.68 -36.17 5.04
C PRO A 166 -3.83 -34.91 4.80
N GLU A 167 -2.59 -35.04 4.33
CA GLU A 167 -1.74 -33.91 3.97
C GLU A 167 -2.21 -33.25 2.67
N GLN A 168 -2.40 -34.03 1.60
CA GLN A 168 -2.96 -33.57 0.33
C GLN A 168 -4.33 -32.90 0.51
N ALA A 169 -5.20 -33.46 1.35
CA ALA A 169 -6.51 -32.88 1.65
C ALA A 169 -6.42 -31.48 2.29
N ARG A 170 -5.43 -31.23 3.15
CA ARG A 170 -5.16 -29.88 3.71
C ARG A 170 -4.65 -28.92 2.65
N SER A 171 -3.79 -29.37 1.74
CA SER A 171 -3.28 -28.55 0.64
C SER A 171 -4.39 -28.22 -0.38
N LEU A 172 -5.19 -29.22 -0.78
CA LEU A 172 -6.38 -29.03 -1.62
C LEU A 172 -7.38 -28.06 -0.98
N LYS A 173 -7.61 -28.16 0.33
CA LYS A 173 -8.47 -27.20 1.04
C LYS A 173 -7.93 -25.76 0.97
N ARG A 174 -6.62 -25.55 1.22
CA ARG A 174 -6.00 -24.21 1.14
C ARG A 174 -6.06 -23.63 -0.28
N ILE A 175 -5.81 -24.45 -1.30
CA ILE A 175 -5.92 -24.04 -2.70
C ILE A 175 -7.38 -23.77 -3.08
N TYR A 176 -8.35 -24.59 -2.64
CA TYR A 176 -9.78 -24.35 -2.82
C TYR A 176 -10.22 -23.00 -2.24
N GLU A 177 -9.84 -22.71 -0.99
CA GLU A 177 -10.20 -21.46 -0.32
C GLU A 177 -9.59 -20.24 -1.03
N SER A 178 -8.31 -20.33 -1.43
CA SER A 178 -7.62 -19.26 -2.17
C SER A 178 -8.20 -19.06 -3.58
N ALA A 179 -8.48 -20.15 -4.30
CA ALA A 179 -9.03 -20.11 -5.65
C ALA A 179 -10.47 -19.57 -5.65
N ARG A 180 -11.27 -19.95 -4.66
CA ARG A 180 -12.62 -19.41 -4.47
C ARG A 180 -12.60 -17.92 -4.15
N ALA A 181 -11.66 -17.46 -3.32
CA ALA A 181 -11.48 -16.04 -3.04
C ALA A 181 -11.15 -15.26 -4.32
N ALA A 182 -10.11 -15.69 -5.06
CA ALA A 182 -9.70 -15.05 -6.31
C ALA A 182 -10.79 -15.06 -7.39
N TRP A 183 -11.54 -16.16 -7.54
CA TRP A 183 -12.69 -16.23 -8.46
C TRP A 183 -13.83 -15.28 -8.05
N LEU A 184 -14.14 -15.17 -6.75
CA LEU A 184 -15.17 -14.25 -6.27
C LEU A 184 -14.78 -12.78 -6.46
N GLU A 185 -13.48 -12.46 -6.45
CA GLU A 185 -12.95 -11.11 -6.73
C GLU A 185 -12.76 -10.81 -8.22
N ASP A 186 -12.84 -11.82 -9.10
CA ASP A 186 -12.81 -11.61 -10.55
C ASP A 186 -14.10 -10.91 -11.05
N ASP A 187 -13.96 -9.65 -11.45
CA ASP A 187 -15.01 -8.85 -12.09
C ASP A 187 -15.23 -9.24 -13.57
N ALA A 188 -14.31 -9.96 -14.22
CA ALA A 188 -14.45 -10.37 -15.64
C ALA A 188 -15.44 -11.52 -15.84
N ARG A 189 -15.65 -12.36 -14.81
CA ARG A 189 -16.71 -13.38 -14.74
C ARG A 189 -16.67 -14.42 -15.87
N GLN A 190 -15.48 -14.70 -16.40
CA GLN A 190 -15.32 -15.56 -17.57
C GLN A 190 -15.71 -17.03 -17.32
N SER A 191 -15.65 -17.47 -16.06
CA SER A 191 -15.89 -18.85 -15.61
C SER A 191 -17.11 -18.99 -14.67
N ASP A 192 -18.15 -18.18 -14.87
CA ASP A 192 -19.37 -18.24 -14.04
C ASP A 192 -20.21 -19.51 -14.34
N PRO A 193 -20.59 -20.33 -13.32
CA PRO A 193 -21.34 -21.57 -13.52
C PRO A 193 -22.77 -21.36 -14.05
N ALA A 194 -23.19 -22.22 -14.98
CA ALA A 194 -24.55 -22.26 -15.52
C ALA A 194 -25.41 -23.33 -14.83
N ALA A 195 -26.69 -22.99 -14.56
CA ALA A 195 -27.70 -23.93 -14.07
C ALA A 195 -29.09 -23.59 -14.64
N SER A 196 -29.92 -24.61 -14.84
CA SER A 196 -31.34 -24.47 -15.16
C SER A 196 -32.19 -24.23 -13.92
N THR A 197 -33.42 -23.74 -14.10
CA THR A 197 -34.36 -23.52 -13.00
C THR A 197 -34.73 -24.83 -12.28
N GLU A 198 -34.81 -25.96 -13.01
CA GLU A 198 -35.05 -27.28 -12.42
C GLU A 198 -33.86 -27.75 -11.56
N GLN A 199 -32.62 -27.48 -11.99
CA GLN A 199 -31.42 -27.77 -11.20
C GLN A 199 -31.39 -26.95 -9.92
N ILE A 200 -31.69 -25.64 -10.01
CA ILE A 200 -31.80 -24.75 -8.85
C ILE A 200 -32.86 -25.27 -7.86
N ALA A 201 -34.07 -25.59 -8.33
CA ALA A 201 -35.13 -26.14 -7.48
C ALA A 201 -34.72 -27.46 -6.81
N THR A 202 -34.05 -28.35 -7.55
CA THR A 202 -33.53 -29.63 -7.03
C THR A 202 -32.49 -29.42 -5.92
N LEU A 203 -31.61 -28.42 -6.05
CA LEU A 203 -30.63 -28.07 -5.01
C LEU A 203 -31.31 -27.50 -3.76
N VAL A 204 -32.33 -26.64 -3.93
CA VAL A 204 -33.11 -26.07 -2.82
C VAL A 204 -33.81 -27.17 -2.03
N GLU A 205 -34.48 -28.13 -2.68
CA GLU A 205 -35.13 -29.25 -2.00
C GLU A 205 -34.13 -30.19 -1.30
N ARG A 206 -32.98 -30.48 -1.92
CA ARG A 206 -31.90 -31.27 -1.29
C ARG A 206 -31.35 -30.60 -0.03
N LEU A 207 -31.32 -29.27 0.01
CA LEU A 207 -30.88 -28.49 1.18
C LEU A 207 -31.98 -28.36 2.26
N ALA A 208 -33.26 -28.41 1.85
CA ALA A 208 -34.42 -28.38 2.74
C ALA A 208 -34.67 -29.72 3.47
N ALA A 209 -34.20 -30.83 2.89
CA ALA A 209 -34.34 -32.17 3.46
C ALA A 209 -33.69 -32.31 4.85
N PRO A 210 -34.25 -33.14 5.76
CA PRO A 210 -33.70 -33.33 7.10
C PRO A 210 -32.31 -33.97 7.08
N ASP A 211 -32.07 -34.91 6.16
CA ASP A 211 -30.77 -35.51 5.90
C ASP A 211 -30.19 -34.96 4.58
N ALA A 212 -29.64 -33.76 4.62
CA ALA A 212 -28.82 -33.20 3.54
C ALA A 212 -27.46 -33.92 3.46
N GLY A 213 -27.50 -35.23 3.14
CA GLY A 213 -26.44 -36.20 3.42
C GLY A 213 -25.17 -36.08 2.59
N ASP A 214 -25.25 -35.49 1.40
CA ASP A 214 -24.07 -35.19 0.60
C ASP A 214 -23.35 -33.97 1.17
N ARG A 215 -22.13 -34.16 1.69
CA ARG A 215 -21.28 -33.10 2.23
C ARG A 215 -20.09 -32.86 1.32
N PHE A 216 -19.77 -31.60 1.06
CA PHE A 216 -18.59 -31.23 0.28
C PHE A 216 -17.31 -31.57 1.06
N ARG A 217 -16.43 -32.40 0.47
CA ARG A 217 -15.36 -33.09 1.24
C ARG A 217 -14.33 -32.15 1.89
N LEU A 218 -14.07 -30.97 1.31
CA LEU A 218 -13.05 -30.04 1.82
C LEU A 218 -13.54 -29.16 2.99
N THR A 219 -14.80 -28.71 2.94
CA THR A 219 -15.37 -27.81 3.95
C THR A 219 -16.23 -28.54 4.98
N GLY A 220 -16.79 -29.69 4.61
CA GLY A 220 -17.77 -30.43 5.41
C GLY A 220 -19.17 -29.80 5.42
N GLU A 221 -19.45 -28.77 4.61
CA GLU A 221 -20.80 -28.20 4.48
C GLU A 221 -21.70 -29.07 3.57
N PRO A 222 -23.04 -28.92 3.60
CA PRO A 222 -23.92 -29.61 2.65
C PRO A 222 -23.55 -29.24 1.22
N ALA A 223 -23.37 -30.22 0.33
CA ALA A 223 -22.94 -29.97 -1.05
C ALA A 223 -23.91 -29.02 -1.78
N ALA A 224 -25.22 -29.18 -1.58
CA ALA A 224 -26.22 -28.27 -2.15
C ALA A 224 -26.10 -26.82 -1.65
N LEU A 225 -25.59 -26.59 -0.43
CA LEU A 225 -25.31 -25.24 0.09
C LEU A 225 -24.12 -24.60 -0.63
N ALA A 226 -23.06 -25.38 -0.87
CA ALA A 226 -21.90 -24.91 -1.64
C ALA A 226 -22.29 -24.56 -3.09
N GLU A 227 -23.00 -25.46 -3.79
CA GLU A 227 -23.45 -25.19 -5.16
C GLU A 227 -24.38 -23.97 -5.25
N LEU A 228 -25.35 -23.82 -4.33
CA LEU A 228 -26.24 -22.64 -4.32
C LEU A 228 -25.48 -21.35 -4.01
N ARG A 229 -24.42 -21.37 -3.20
CA ARG A 229 -23.56 -20.21 -2.97
C ARG A 229 -22.80 -19.83 -4.23
N ASP A 230 -22.25 -20.80 -4.96
CA ASP A 230 -21.49 -20.53 -6.18
C ASP A 230 -22.41 -20.02 -7.30
N LEU A 231 -23.63 -20.57 -7.43
CA LEU A 231 -24.64 -20.03 -8.35
C LEU A 231 -25.10 -18.61 -7.94
N LEU A 232 -25.28 -18.33 -6.64
CA LEU A 232 -25.59 -16.96 -6.16
C LEU A 232 -24.46 -15.95 -6.43
N ALA A 233 -23.22 -16.39 -6.67
CA ALA A 233 -22.12 -15.53 -7.09
C ALA A 233 -22.28 -15.00 -8.53
N CYS A 234 -23.25 -15.52 -9.28
CA CYS A 234 -23.57 -15.15 -10.65
C CYS A 234 -24.90 -14.38 -10.66
N ASP A 235 -24.89 -13.10 -11.04
CA ASP A 235 -26.07 -12.21 -10.93
C ASP A 235 -27.32 -12.77 -11.67
N ALA A 236 -27.12 -13.53 -12.75
CA ALA A 236 -28.19 -14.17 -13.52
C ALA A 236 -29.05 -15.17 -12.71
N HIS A 237 -28.46 -15.83 -11.71
CA HIS A 237 -29.15 -16.84 -10.90
C HIS A 237 -29.77 -16.27 -9.63
N VAL A 238 -29.46 -15.03 -9.24
CA VAL A 238 -29.90 -14.44 -7.97
C VAL A 238 -31.43 -14.37 -7.86
N ALA A 239 -32.13 -13.92 -8.90
CA ALA A 239 -33.59 -13.85 -8.89
C ALA A 239 -34.27 -15.24 -8.96
N PRO A 240 -33.86 -16.18 -9.86
CA PRO A 240 -34.35 -17.56 -9.84
C PRO A 240 -34.16 -18.26 -8.48
N ILE A 241 -32.98 -18.12 -7.86
CA ILE A 241 -32.69 -18.72 -6.55
C ILE A 241 -33.54 -18.06 -5.46
N ARG A 242 -33.62 -16.72 -5.41
CA ARG A 242 -34.47 -16.02 -4.43
C ARG A 242 -35.91 -16.52 -4.46
N ASN A 243 -36.52 -16.60 -5.65
CA ASN A 243 -37.89 -17.06 -5.81
C ASN A 243 -38.07 -18.51 -5.34
N ALA A 244 -37.12 -19.40 -5.61
CA ALA A 244 -37.14 -20.79 -5.14
C ALA A 244 -37.00 -20.90 -3.61
N LEU A 245 -36.11 -20.10 -3.00
CA LEU A 245 -35.93 -20.03 -1.55
C LEU A 245 -37.20 -19.53 -0.85
N GLU A 246 -37.79 -18.43 -1.32
CA GLU A 246 -39.02 -17.84 -0.78
C GLU A 246 -40.20 -18.82 -0.89
N THR A 247 -40.34 -19.47 -2.05
CA THR A 247 -41.37 -20.51 -2.28
C THR A 247 -41.21 -21.66 -1.29
N ARG A 248 -39.97 -22.13 -1.06
CA ARG A 248 -39.74 -23.28 -0.16
C ARG A 248 -39.85 -22.93 1.32
N LEU A 249 -39.48 -21.71 1.70
CA LEU A 249 -39.65 -21.16 3.06
C LEU A 249 -41.11 -20.92 3.43
N GLY A 250 -41.97 -20.64 2.44
CA GLY A 250 -43.42 -20.52 2.62
C GLY A 250 -44.17 -21.87 2.71
N ALA A 251 -43.48 -23.00 2.56
CA ALA A 251 -44.10 -24.33 2.61
C ALA A 251 -43.87 -25.02 3.97
N ASP A 252 -44.94 -25.62 4.51
CA ASP A 252 -44.89 -26.40 5.75
C ASP A 252 -43.89 -27.57 5.68
N ASN A 253 -43.42 -28.01 6.85
CA ASN A 253 -42.45 -29.11 7.02
C ASN A 253 -41.04 -28.80 6.48
N LEU A 254 -40.38 -27.84 7.13
CA LEU A 254 -38.91 -27.67 7.07
C LEU A 254 -38.26 -28.21 8.36
N SER A 255 -37.07 -28.79 8.22
CA SER A 255 -36.21 -29.06 9.38
C SER A 255 -35.64 -27.73 9.91
N PRO A 256 -35.31 -27.61 11.22
CA PRO A 256 -34.72 -26.38 11.76
C PRO A 256 -33.39 -26.00 11.09
N ASP A 257 -32.60 -26.99 10.68
CA ASP A 257 -31.34 -26.76 9.96
C ASP A 257 -31.59 -26.36 8.50
N GLY A 258 -32.55 -27.00 7.81
CA GLY A 258 -32.99 -26.59 6.47
C GLY A 258 -33.50 -25.16 6.46
N GLN A 259 -34.37 -24.78 7.40
CA GLN A 259 -34.86 -23.41 7.55
C GLN A 259 -33.71 -22.42 7.80
N ARG A 260 -32.72 -22.77 8.64
CA ARG A 260 -31.53 -21.93 8.89
C ARG A 260 -30.69 -21.74 7.63
N HIS A 261 -30.45 -22.80 6.85
CA HIS A 261 -29.68 -22.72 5.61
C HIS A 261 -30.39 -21.90 4.54
N LEU A 262 -31.70 -22.13 4.33
CA LEU A 262 -32.50 -21.40 3.34
C LEU A 262 -32.60 -19.90 3.69
N ASN A 263 -32.84 -19.55 4.96
CA ASN A 263 -32.81 -18.15 5.40
C ASN A 263 -31.44 -17.50 5.20
N GLY A 264 -30.34 -18.21 5.52
CA GLY A 264 -28.99 -17.71 5.30
C GLY A 264 -28.65 -17.45 3.81
N LEU A 265 -29.15 -18.28 2.90
CA LEU A 265 -29.06 -18.02 1.46
C LEU A 265 -29.94 -16.85 1.02
N LEU A 266 -31.18 -16.77 1.52
CA LEU A 266 -32.10 -15.68 1.19
C LEU A 266 -31.55 -14.33 1.64
N ASP A 267 -30.95 -14.27 2.84
CA ASP A 267 -30.29 -13.09 3.36
C ASP A 267 -29.11 -12.64 2.49
N LEU A 268 -28.32 -13.55 1.91
CA LEU A 268 -27.25 -13.20 0.96
C LEU A 268 -27.77 -12.49 -0.29
N THR A 269 -29.02 -12.76 -0.71
CA THR A 269 -29.62 -12.10 -1.88
C THR A 269 -30.00 -10.63 -1.64
N LYS A 270 -30.00 -10.16 -0.39
CA LYS A 270 -30.36 -8.78 -0.02
C LYS A 270 -29.16 -7.85 -0.19
N PRO A 271 -29.34 -6.61 -0.70
CA PRO A 271 -28.28 -5.59 -0.68
C PRO A 271 -27.79 -5.35 0.74
N ALA A 272 -26.46 -5.31 0.91
CA ALA A 272 -25.83 -5.15 2.20
C ALA A 272 -24.64 -4.20 2.14
N MET A 273 -24.18 -3.81 3.31
CA MET A 273 -22.94 -3.08 3.49
C MET A 273 -22.25 -3.54 4.77
N VAL A 274 -21.00 -3.14 4.91
CA VAL A 274 -20.27 -3.23 6.16
C VAL A 274 -19.81 -1.84 6.59
N ALA A 275 -19.93 -1.56 7.88
CA ALA A 275 -19.13 -0.54 8.55
C ALA A 275 -18.00 -1.24 9.32
N GLU A 276 -16.76 -1.07 8.86
CA GLU A 276 -15.56 -1.46 9.60
C GLU A 276 -15.18 -0.34 10.56
N TYR A 277 -14.87 -0.66 11.82
CA TYR A 277 -14.31 0.31 12.77
C TYR A 277 -12.83 0.04 12.97
N TRP A 278 -12.02 1.08 12.76
CA TRP A 278 -10.56 1.07 12.84
C TRP A 278 -10.10 2.05 13.91
N ASN A 279 -9.05 1.69 14.67
CA ASN A 279 -8.42 2.59 15.63
C ASN A 279 -6.93 2.27 15.80
N ALA A 280 -6.08 3.29 15.57
CA ALA A 280 -4.62 3.25 15.69
C ALA A 280 -3.97 2.16 14.83
N GLY A 281 -4.22 2.19 13.53
CA GLY A 281 -3.67 1.25 12.55
C GLY A 281 -4.23 -0.17 12.61
N ARG A 282 -5.27 -0.42 13.42
CA ARG A 282 -5.86 -1.75 13.61
C ARG A 282 -7.36 -1.79 13.43
N HIS A 283 -7.82 -2.85 12.80
CA HIS A 283 -9.22 -3.21 12.66
C HIS A 283 -9.75 -3.72 14.00
N ARG A 284 -10.92 -3.24 14.44
CA ARG A 284 -11.45 -3.48 15.79
C ARG A 284 -12.78 -4.23 15.78
N SER A 285 -13.67 -3.90 14.84
CA SER A 285 -14.96 -4.58 14.71
C SER A 285 -15.56 -4.40 13.31
N ILE A 286 -16.43 -5.34 12.95
CA ILE A 286 -17.22 -5.36 11.72
C ILE A 286 -18.69 -5.24 12.13
N GLN A 287 -19.40 -4.27 11.57
CA GLN A 287 -20.85 -4.20 11.64
C GLN A 287 -21.42 -4.53 10.26
N ARG A 288 -22.10 -5.68 10.12
CA ARG A 288 -22.79 -6.09 8.89
C ARG A 288 -24.21 -5.52 8.92
N LEU A 289 -24.60 -4.79 7.88
CA LEU A 289 -25.88 -4.08 7.80
C LEU A 289 -26.61 -4.47 6.51
N LEU A 290 -27.94 -4.58 6.60
CA LEU A 290 -28.81 -4.70 5.43
C LEU A 290 -29.29 -3.31 5.02
N VAL A 291 -29.25 -3.02 3.72
CA VAL A 291 -29.63 -1.71 3.18
C VAL A 291 -31.15 -1.67 3.01
N GLY A 292 -31.79 -0.58 3.43
CA GLY A 292 -33.25 -0.43 3.40
C GLY A 292 -34.00 -1.26 4.46
N VAL A 293 -33.29 -1.90 5.40
CA VAL A 293 -33.88 -2.62 6.54
C VAL A 293 -33.48 -1.95 7.85
N PRO A 294 -34.43 -1.43 8.66
CA PRO A 294 -34.15 -0.94 10.00
C PRO A 294 -33.49 -2.04 10.85
N SER A 295 -32.32 -1.75 11.41
CA SER A 295 -31.50 -2.73 12.11
C SER A 295 -31.76 -2.67 13.62
N GLU A 296 -32.85 -3.31 14.05
CA GLU A 296 -33.25 -3.46 15.45
C GLU A 296 -32.41 -4.56 16.15
N THR A 297 -31.17 -4.28 16.52
CA THR A 297 -30.46 -5.09 17.52
C THR A 297 -30.82 -4.68 18.94
N GLU A 298 -31.32 -5.62 19.73
CA GLU A 298 -31.62 -5.40 21.15
C GLU A 298 -30.37 -4.92 21.92
N GLY A 299 -30.50 -3.77 22.60
CA GLY A 299 -29.51 -3.26 23.55
C GLY A 299 -28.43 -2.33 23.00
N ILE A 300 -28.08 -2.42 21.71
CA ILE A 300 -27.17 -1.46 21.04
C ILE A 300 -27.75 -1.11 19.68
N GLY A 301 -28.21 0.13 19.54
CA GLY A 301 -28.70 0.67 18.28
C GLY A 301 -27.61 0.74 17.22
N THR A 302 -28.00 0.75 15.95
CA THR A 302 -27.07 0.75 14.82
C THR A 302 -27.50 1.83 13.83
N SER A 303 -26.54 2.43 13.11
CA SER A 303 -26.89 3.42 12.08
C SER A 303 -27.60 2.73 10.92
N HIS A 304 -28.78 3.23 10.55
CA HIS A 304 -29.57 2.68 9.45
C HIS A 304 -29.25 3.41 8.14
N PHE A 305 -29.04 2.64 7.07
CA PHE A 305 -28.80 3.13 5.72
C PHE A 305 -29.90 2.63 4.79
N ASP A 306 -30.54 3.53 4.04
CA ASP A 306 -31.56 3.20 3.03
C ASP A 306 -30.95 3.01 1.63
N ARG A 307 -29.79 3.64 1.37
CA ARG A 307 -29.11 3.66 0.07
C ARG A 307 -27.59 3.59 0.25
N ILE A 308 -26.93 2.83 -0.62
CA ILE A 308 -25.47 2.84 -0.79
C ILE A 308 -25.10 2.50 -2.24
N ASP A 309 -24.03 3.13 -2.71
CA ASP A 309 -23.32 2.82 -3.95
C ASP A 309 -21.80 2.77 -3.69
N ASP A 310 -20.97 2.62 -4.74
CA ASP A 310 -19.51 2.52 -4.58
C ASP A 310 -18.82 3.85 -4.22
N GLN A 311 -19.57 4.96 -4.13
CA GLN A 311 -19.06 6.29 -3.78
C GLN A 311 -19.70 6.88 -2.52
N THR A 312 -20.99 6.61 -2.25
CA THR A 312 -21.77 7.26 -1.18
C THR A 312 -22.77 6.31 -0.51
N ALA A 313 -22.91 6.43 0.80
CA ALA A 313 -23.92 5.76 1.63
C ALA A 313 -24.77 6.81 2.35
N HIS A 314 -26.09 6.69 2.32
CA HIS A 314 -27.01 7.62 2.99
C HIS A 314 -27.47 7.04 4.34
N CYS A 315 -27.12 7.73 5.43
CA CYS A 315 -27.50 7.36 6.80
C CYS A 315 -28.80 8.09 7.18
N VAL A 316 -29.87 7.33 7.44
CA VAL A 316 -31.21 7.86 7.73
C VAL A 316 -31.47 7.99 9.24
N THR A 317 -30.86 7.13 10.06
CA THR A 317 -30.89 7.28 11.52
C THR A 317 -29.52 7.00 12.11
N GLY A 318 -29.08 7.91 12.98
CA GLY A 318 -27.71 7.92 13.50
C GLY A 318 -27.55 7.36 14.90
N VAL A 319 -26.73 6.32 15.07
CA VAL A 319 -26.24 5.87 16.39
C VAL A 319 -24.72 5.98 16.49
N ASN A 320 -24.00 5.50 15.47
CA ASN A 320 -22.53 5.55 15.40
C ASN A 320 -22.02 6.61 14.42
N LEU A 321 -22.85 6.99 13.45
CA LEU A 321 -22.67 8.08 12.49
C LEU A 321 -23.91 8.97 12.56
N SER A 322 -23.79 10.26 12.25
CA SER A 322 -24.93 11.19 12.16
C SER A 322 -25.81 10.87 10.95
N GLU A 323 -26.93 11.57 10.79
CA GLU A 323 -27.75 11.49 9.57
C GLU A 323 -27.05 12.24 8.41
N GLY A 324 -27.22 11.76 7.18
CA GLY A 324 -26.63 12.36 5.97
C GLY A 324 -25.77 11.42 5.13
N ASP A 325 -25.10 11.99 4.11
CA ASP A 325 -24.31 11.25 3.13
C ASP A 325 -22.85 11.06 3.56
N TYR A 326 -22.36 9.81 3.46
CA TYR A 326 -21.01 9.39 3.82
C TYR A 326 -20.26 8.79 2.65
N PRO A 327 -18.95 9.06 2.49
CA PRO A 327 -18.17 8.49 1.41
C PRO A 327 -17.85 7.00 1.66
N VAL A 328 -17.90 6.21 0.59
CA VAL A 328 -17.61 4.76 0.61
C VAL A 328 -16.16 4.49 0.21
N GLY A 329 -15.54 3.44 0.76
CA GLY A 329 -14.18 3.03 0.43
C GLY A 329 -13.04 3.88 1.03
N VAL A 330 -13.35 4.90 1.84
CA VAL A 330 -12.39 5.78 2.52
C VAL A 330 -12.65 5.85 4.04
N ALA A 331 -11.71 6.39 4.79
CA ALA A 331 -11.86 6.63 6.22
C ALA A 331 -12.76 7.84 6.51
N ILE A 332 -13.75 7.63 7.38
CA ILE A 332 -14.68 8.64 7.91
C ILE A 332 -14.30 8.89 9.38
N PRO A 333 -13.91 10.12 9.76
CA PRO A 333 -13.54 10.43 11.14
C PRO A 333 -14.62 10.02 12.14
N HIS A 334 -14.23 9.34 13.23
CA HIS A 334 -15.16 8.96 14.28
C HIS A 334 -15.78 10.23 14.95
N PRO A 335 -17.10 10.27 15.21
CA PRO A 335 -17.75 11.52 15.64
C PRO A 335 -17.44 11.92 17.10
N SER A 336 -16.97 10.99 17.93
CA SER A 336 -16.60 11.24 19.32
C SER A 336 -15.48 12.28 19.45
N ARG A 337 -15.56 13.11 20.49
CA ARG A 337 -14.50 14.07 20.87
C ARG A 337 -13.51 13.51 21.89
N ASP A 338 -13.63 12.24 22.29
CA ASP A 338 -12.67 11.58 23.20
C ASP A 338 -11.27 11.57 22.56
N PRO A 339 -10.22 12.07 23.24
CA PRO A 339 -8.84 11.99 22.77
C PRO A 339 -8.36 10.59 22.35
N ARG A 340 -8.95 9.53 22.91
CA ARG A 340 -8.66 8.11 22.58
C ARG A 340 -9.22 7.67 21.23
N GLU A 341 -10.26 8.36 20.74
CA GLU A 341 -10.92 8.09 19.46
C GLU A 341 -10.39 8.97 18.31
N ARG A 342 -9.40 9.83 18.56
CA ARG A 342 -8.81 10.71 17.53
C ARG A 342 -8.12 9.97 16.38
N ALA A 343 -7.63 8.76 16.64
CA ALA A 343 -7.05 7.85 15.65
C ALA A 343 -8.07 6.85 15.08
N ALA A 344 -9.35 7.04 15.41
CA ALA A 344 -10.41 6.13 15.05
C ALA A 344 -11.26 6.65 13.89
N PHE A 345 -11.69 5.72 13.03
CA PHE A 345 -12.54 6.00 11.89
C PHE A 345 -13.43 4.82 11.54
N PHE A 346 -14.50 5.12 10.82
CA PHE A 346 -15.31 4.12 10.13
C PHE A 346 -14.86 4.01 8.66
N HIS A 347 -14.91 2.82 8.11
CA HIS A 347 -14.70 2.57 6.69
C HIS A 347 -15.92 1.79 6.16
N LEU A 348 -16.68 2.40 5.26
CA LEU A 348 -17.89 1.81 4.69
C LEU A 348 -17.55 1.03 3.43
N VAL A 349 -18.06 -0.20 3.34
CA VAL A 349 -17.86 -1.11 2.21
C VAL A 349 -19.22 -1.50 1.63
N ASN A 350 -19.45 -1.16 0.35
CA ASN A 350 -20.65 -1.53 -0.38
C ASN A 350 -20.60 -3.01 -0.82
N LEU A 351 -21.61 -3.79 -0.44
CA LEU A 351 -21.72 -5.23 -0.76
C LEU A 351 -23.07 -5.53 -1.44
N PRO A 352 -23.32 -5.00 -2.65
CA PRO A 352 -24.63 -4.97 -3.28
C PRO A 352 -25.07 -6.35 -3.84
N THR A 353 -24.14 -7.26 -4.10
CA THR A 353 -24.39 -8.58 -4.68
C THR A 353 -23.91 -9.70 -3.75
N PRO A 354 -24.46 -10.94 -3.86
CA PRO A 354 -23.98 -12.07 -3.07
C PRO A 354 -22.50 -12.37 -3.32
N ARG A 355 -22.01 -12.19 -4.57
CA ARG A 355 -20.59 -12.33 -4.93
C ARG A 355 -19.71 -11.43 -4.07
N ARG A 356 -19.97 -10.11 -4.07
CA ARG A 356 -19.20 -9.14 -3.27
C ARG A 356 -19.31 -9.43 -1.77
N ARG A 357 -20.49 -9.84 -1.26
CA ARG A 357 -20.67 -10.26 0.14
C ARG A 357 -19.81 -11.46 0.50
N MET A 358 -19.73 -12.48 -0.35
CA MET A 358 -18.89 -13.66 -0.10
C MET A 358 -17.39 -13.35 -0.26
N ALA A 359 -17.01 -12.54 -1.25
CA ALA A 359 -15.63 -12.08 -1.45
C ALA A 359 -15.10 -11.35 -0.20
N TYR A 360 -15.93 -10.48 0.40
CA TYR A 360 -15.58 -9.72 1.60
C TYR A 360 -15.18 -10.62 2.80
N GLU A 361 -15.83 -11.77 2.96
CA GLU A 361 -15.49 -12.72 4.04
C GLU A 361 -14.09 -13.34 3.88
N TYR A 362 -13.55 -13.41 2.65
CA TYR A 362 -12.14 -13.75 2.43
C TYR A 362 -11.24 -12.53 2.66
N ARG A 363 -11.54 -11.40 2.01
CA ARG A 363 -10.77 -10.15 2.09
C ARG A 363 -10.50 -9.69 3.53
N VAL A 364 -11.46 -9.88 4.44
CA VAL A 364 -11.29 -9.46 5.84
C VAL A 364 -10.30 -10.33 6.64
N THR A 365 -9.92 -11.50 6.10
CA THR A 365 -8.91 -12.43 6.68
C THR A 365 -7.51 -12.27 6.08
N GLU A 366 -7.35 -11.40 5.08
CA GLU A 366 -6.06 -11.05 4.46
C GLU A 366 -5.24 -10.08 5.33
N ASP A 367 -4.10 -9.62 4.83
CA ASP A 367 -3.21 -8.69 5.54
C ASP A 367 -3.92 -7.37 5.90
N GLU A 368 -4.24 -7.25 7.19
CA GLU A 368 -4.83 -6.07 7.82
C GLU A 368 -4.00 -4.80 7.55
N SER A 369 -2.67 -4.92 7.46
CA SER A 369 -1.74 -3.81 7.20
C SER A 369 -1.88 -3.30 5.76
N ALA A 370 -1.97 -4.22 4.79
CA ALA A 370 -2.19 -3.87 3.39
C ALA A 370 -3.57 -3.22 3.18
N ARG A 371 -4.61 -3.75 3.83
CA ARG A 371 -5.96 -3.14 3.84
C ARG A 371 -5.95 -1.74 4.45
N TYR A 372 -5.29 -1.55 5.60
CA TYR A 372 -5.14 -0.25 6.23
C TYR A 372 -4.44 0.76 5.31
N ALA A 373 -3.31 0.38 4.71
CA ALA A 373 -2.57 1.23 3.78
C ALA A 373 -3.41 1.60 2.54
N ALA A 374 -4.19 0.67 1.99
CA ALA A 374 -5.10 0.94 0.88
C ALA A 374 -6.21 1.94 1.26
N ILE A 375 -6.79 1.82 2.47
CA ILE A 375 -7.80 2.77 2.98
C ILE A 375 -7.17 4.16 3.16
N VAL A 376 -6.00 4.25 3.81
CA VAL A 376 -5.26 5.51 4.00
C VAL A 376 -4.97 6.17 2.66
N LYS A 377 -4.39 5.43 1.70
CA LYS A 377 -4.09 5.95 0.36
C LYS A 377 -5.34 6.51 -0.33
N ARG A 378 -6.43 5.75 -0.42
CA ARG A 378 -7.69 6.22 -1.05
C ARG A 378 -8.27 7.45 -0.34
N THR A 379 -8.11 7.54 0.98
CA THR A 379 -8.57 8.68 1.78
C THR A 379 -7.79 9.95 1.46
N LEU A 380 -6.46 9.87 1.43
CA LEU A 380 -5.57 11.00 1.13
C LEU A 380 -5.72 11.44 -0.34
N ASP A 381 -5.74 10.48 -1.27
CA ASP A 381 -6.01 10.72 -2.71
C ASP A 381 -7.36 11.46 -2.89
N ARG A 382 -8.42 11.05 -2.18
CA ARG A 382 -9.74 11.71 -2.23
C ARG A 382 -9.68 13.14 -1.74
N TYR A 383 -9.05 13.43 -0.60
CA TYR A 383 -9.01 14.79 -0.06
C TYR A 383 -8.25 15.76 -0.97
N LEU A 384 -7.19 15.31 -1.65
CA LEU A 384 -6.50 16.10 -2.68
C LEU A 384 -7.39 16.31 -3.92
N ALA A 385 -8.05 15.25 -4.40
CA ALA A 385 -8.93 15.30 -5.57
C ALA A 385 -10.16 16.20 -5.38
N LEU A 386 -10.67 16.34 -4.14
CA LEU A 386 -11.78 17.25 -3.83
C LEU A 386 -11.38 18.73 -3.95
N GLN A 387 -10.09 19.07 -3.84
CA GLN A 387 -9.56 20.45 -3.83
C GLN A 387 -10.28 21.39 -2.83
N GLN A 388 -10.86 20.81 -1.78
CA GLN A 388 -11.59 21.54 -0.74
C GLN A 388 -10.82 21.47 0.58
N PRO A 389 -10.87 22.54 1.40
CA PRO A 389 -10.26 22.52 2.71
C PRO A 389 -10.86 21.44 3.61
N ILE A 390 -9.99 20.65 4.26
CA ILE A 390 -10.43 19.62 5.20
C ILE A 390 -11.00 20.22 6.49
N ASP A 391 -11.97 19.53 7.09
CA ASP A 391 -12.46 19.89 8.43
C ASP A 391 -11.48 19.45 9.54
N GLU A 392 -11.72 19.94 10.76
CA GLU A 392 -10.88 19.65 11.93
C GLU A 392 -10.80 18.16 12.28
N ARG A 393 -11.90 17.41 12.15
CA ARG A 393 -11.93 15.97 12.46
C ARG A 393 -11.14 15.18 11.42
N ALA A 394 -11.31 15.50 10.14
CA ALA A 394 -10.53 14.94 9.04
C ALA A 394 -9.03 15.20 9.24
N MET A 395 -8.65 16.43 9.57
CA MET A 395 -7.27 16.81 9.87
C MET A 395 -6.70 16.02 11.06
N VAL A 396 -7.42 15.95 12.19
CA VAL A 396 -6.98 15.22 13.39
C VAL A 396 -6.78 13.72 13.12
N MET A 397 -7.69 13.11 12.34
CA MET A 397 -7.60 11.71 11.90
C MET A 397 -6.38 11.48 11.00
N ILE A 398 -6.22 12.29 9.95
CA ILE A 398 -5.09 12.21 9.01
C ILE A 398 -3.75 12.29 9.76
N MET A 399 -3.62 13.20 10.73
CA MET A 399 -2.41 13.36 11.55
C MET A 399 -2.03 12.14 12.42
N GLN A 400 -2.86 11.08 12.46
CA GLN A 400 -2.57 9.79 13.11
C GLN A 400 -2.16 8.67 12.14
N PHE A 401 -2.19 8.89 10.83
CA PHE A 401 -1.71 7.92 9.83
C PHE A 401 -0.17 7.84 9.80
N ASP A 402 0.39 6.98 8.93
CA ASP A 402 1.85 6.82 8.82
C ASP A 402 2.54 8.17 8.52
N PRO A 403 3.65 8.51 9.22
CA PRO A 403 4.29 9.80 9.02
C PRO A 403 4.72 10.09 7.58
N SER A 404 5.05 9.07 6.79
CA SER A 404 5.50 9.22 5.39
C SER A 404 4.32 9.61 4.50
N ASP A 405 3.17 8.94 4.66
CA ASP A 405 1.95 9.22 3.89
C ASP A 405 1.37 10.59 4.25
N VAL A 406 1.34 10.94 5.54
CA VAL A 406 0.92 12.28 6.00
C VAL A 406 1.87 13.36 5.48
N SER A 407 3.18 13.10 5.45
CA SER A 407 4.16 14.07 4.93
C SER A 407 3.95 14.33 3.44
N ARG A 408 3.80 13.27 2.64
CA ARG A 408 3.54 13.35 1.21
C ARG A 408 2.24 14.09 0.90
N PHE A 409 1.16 13.73 1.60
CA PHE A 409 -0.13 14.41 1.50
C PHE A 409 -0.03 15.89 1.91
N ALA A 410 0.58 16.19 3.06
CA ALA A 410 0.70 17.55 3.55
C ALA A 410 1.51 18.44 2.59
N GLY A 411 2.62 17.93 2.04
CA GLY A 411 3.38 18.65 1.00
C GLY A 411 2.49 19.00 -0.20
N GLN A 412 1.81 18.01 -0.78
CA GLN A 412 0.92 18.23 -1.92
C GLN A 412 -0.23 19.20 -1.58
N TYR A 413 -0.90 19.01 -0.44
CA TYR A 413 -1.97 19.86 0.05
C TYR A 413 -1.54 21.32 0.19
N LEU A 414 -0.44 21.58 0.90
CA LEU A 414 0.13 22.92 1.13
C LEU A 414 0.40 23.67 -0.19
N SER A 415 0.86 22.95 -1.21
CA SER A 415 1.18 23.50 -2.54
C SER A 415 -0.01 23.67 -3.49
N THR A 416 -1.18 23.06 -3.21
CA THR A 416 -2.29 23.02 -4.17
C THR A 416 -3.61 23.60 -3.66
N ILE A 417 -3.90 23.47 -2.38
CA ILE A 417 -5.14 23.95 -1.75
C ILE A 417 -4.87 25.27 -1.04
N ASP A 418 -5.86 26.16 -1.01
CA ASP A 418 -5.72 27.47 -0.36
C ASP A 418 -5.90 27.35 1.16
N ASP A 419 -5.09 28.10 1.89
CA ASP A 419 -5.11 28.09 3.35
C ASP A 419 -6.43 28.64 3.90
N ARG A 420 -6.96 28.00 4.96
CA ARG A 420 -8.13 28.50 5.69
C ARG A 420 -7.92 28.38 7.19
N ARG A 421 -8.47 29.33 7.94
CA ARG A 421 -8.52 29.29 9.41
C ARG A 421 -9.60 28.33 9.89
N ILE A 422 -9.28 27.54 10.91
CA ILE A 422 -10.24 26.66 11.57
C ILE A 422 -11.12 27.53 12.48
N ALA A 423 -12.45 27.44 12.32
CA ALA A 423 -13.39 28.11 13.19
C ALA A 423 -13.40 27.43 14.57
N ILE A 424 -12.91 28.11 15.61
CA ILE A 424 -12.99 27.60 16.99
C ILE A 424 -14.44 27.77 17.48
N GLN A 425 -15.25 26.73 17.34
CA GLN A 425 -16.53 26.66 18.06
C GLN A 425 -16.28 26.40 19.54
N GLN A 426 -16.30 27.48 20.34
CA GLN A 426 -16.44 27.38 21.79
C GLN A 426 -17.71 26.58 22.12
N GLY A 427 -17.58 25.57 22.99
CA GLY A 427 -18.45 24.40 22.90
C GLY A 427 -19.90 24.60 23.35
N GLN A 428 -20.84 24.59 22.38
CA GLN A 428 -22.13 23.87 22.49
C GLN A 428 -22.76 23.67 21.09
N VAL A 429 -23.78 22.80 21.00
CA VAL A 429 -24.37 22.27 19.75
C VAL A 429 -25.54 23.11 19.27
N VAL A 430 -25.60 23.46 17.97
CA VAL A 430 -26.84 23.46 17.15
C VAL A 430 -26.48 23.17 15.68
N GLU A 431 -27.28 22.37 14.98
CA GLU A 431 -27.27 22.29 13.51
C GLU A 431 -27.96 23.50 12.88
N ALA A 432 -27.32 24.08 11.87
CA ALA A 432 -27.87 25.00 10.88
C ALA A 432 -28.72 26.19 11.38
N GLN A 433 -28.19 27.41 11.25
CA GLN A 433 -28.65 28.43 10.28
C GLN A 433 -27.91 29.74 10.51
N PHE A 434 -27.85 30.56 9.46
CA PHE A 434 -27.16 31.85 9.37
C PHE A 434 -27.14 32.69 10.66
N GLU A 435 -25.95 32.97 11.18
CA GLU A 435 -25.54 34.33 11.59
C GLU A 435 -24.01 34.39 11.76
N THR A 436 -23.44 35.55 11.45
CA THR A 436 -22.00 35.89 11.29
C THR A 436 -20.98 34.99 12.01
N PRO A 437 -19.95 34.44 11.32
CA PRO A 437 -18.82 33.83 11.99
C PRO A 437 -18.06 34.91 12.78
N THR A 438 -17.95 34.74 14.09
CA THR A 438 -16.96 35.46 14.88
C THR A 438 -15.57 34.97 14.46
N GLU A 439 -14.84 35.80 13.73
CA GLU A 439 -13.50 35.52 13.19
C GLU A 439 -12.42 35.46 14.31
N GLU A 440 -12.55 34.53 15.26
CA GLU A 440 -11.66 34.45 16.42
C GLU A 440 -10.61 33.32 16.32
N LYS A 441 -9.45 33.71 15.80
CA LYS A 441 -8.11 33.31 16.29
C LYS A 441 -7.75 31.81 16.33
N GLY A 442 -8.35 30.99 15.48
CA GLY A 442 -7.85 29.63 15.21
C GLY A 442 -6.58 29.61 14.34
N PRO A 443 -5.64 28.66 14.57
CA PRO A 443 -4.56 28.42 13.62
C PRO A 443 -5.13 27.98 12.27
N SER A 444 -4.39 28.24 11.19
CA SER A 444 -4.80 27.79 9.86
C SER A 444 -4.52 26.31 9.64
N ILE A 445 -5.21 25.69 8.67
CA ILE A 445 -4.99 24.28 8.32
C ILE A 445 -3.53 24.09 7.89
N HIS A 446 -2.96 25.01 7.13
CA HIS A 446 -1.55 24.95 6.74
C HIS A 446 -0.62 25.10 7.95
N THR A 447 -0.97 25.98 8.92
CA THR A 447 -0.25 26.11 10.19
C THR A 447 -0.23 24.80 10.98
N GLN A 448 -1.35 24.07 11.03
CA GLN A 448 -1.45 22.79 11.73
C GLN A 448 -0.62 21.70 11.05
N PHE A 449 -0.68 21.59 9.72
CA PHE A 449 0.20 20.67 8.98
C PHE A 449 1.67 21.00 9.17
N CYS A 450 2.07 22.27 9.05
CA CYS A 450 3.47 22.65 9.23
C CYS A 450 3.95 22.46 10.68
N THR A 451 3.08 22.68 11.67
CA THR A 451 3.36 22.33 13.07
C THR A 451 3.64 20.83 13.19
N TRP A 452 2.77 19.97 12.65
CA TRP A 452 2.95 18.51 12.66
C TRP A 452 4.21 18.07 11.90
N LEU A 453 4.49 18.68 10.74
CA LEU A 453 5.69 18.42 9.94
C LEU A 453 6.98 18.76 10.71
N ALA A 454 6.97 19.85 11.48
CA ALA A 454 8.10 20.21 12.34
C ALA A 454 8.40 19.11 13.38
N PHE A 455 7.37 18.51 14.00
CA PHE A 455 7.54 17.43 14.98
C PHE A 455 7.78 16.03 14.39
N ARG A 456 7.13 15.69 13.27
CA ARG A 456 6.98 14.30 12.78
C ARG A 456 7.19 14.12 11.28
N GLY A 457 7.31 15.20 10.51
CA GLY A 457 7.42 15.15 9.06
C GLY A 457 8.67 14.42 8.57
N THR A 458 8.57 13.82 7.39
CA THR A 458 9.67 13.22 6.64
C THR A 458 10.00 14.09 5.43
N ARG A 459 11.10 13.77 4.75
CA ARG A 459 11.50 14.39 3.49
C ARG A 459 10.45 14.34 2.38
N ASP A 460 9.48 13.44 2.45
CA ASP A 460 8.39 13.31 1.46
C ASP A 460 7.52 14.57 1.36
N ALA A 461 7.48 15.42 2.39
CA ALA A 461 6.77 16.69 2.37
C ALA A 461 7.48 17.81 1.58
N ILE A 462 8.80 17.70 1.42
CA ILE A 462 9.67 18.81 1.01
C ILE A 462 9.32 19.41 -0.36
N PRO A 463 9.05 18.63 -1.44
CA PRO A 463 8.76 19.20 -2.76
C PRO A 463 7.59 20.20 -2.74
N GLY A 464 6.51 19.84 -2.04
CA GLY A 464 5.33 20.69 -1.91
C GLY A 464 5.48 21.79 -0.84
N LEU A 465 6.13 21.49 0.29
CA LEU A 465 6.39 22.48 1.34
C LEU A 465 7.28 23.63 0.84
N LEU A 466 8.34 23.32 0.07
CA LEU A 466 9.21 24.36 -0.51
C LEU A 466 8.48 25.21 -1.55
N THR A 467 7.68 24.58 -2.41
CA THR A 467 6.79 25.29 -3.34
C THR A 467 5.86 26.27 -2.60
N ALA A 468 5.21 25.80 -1.53
CA ALA A 468 4.32 26.63 -0.71
C ALA A 468 5.04 27.79 0.02
N ILE A 469 6.31 27.60 0.41
CA ILE A 469 7.16 28.66 0.97
C ILE A 469 7.52 29.71 -0.09
N GLU A 470 7.94 29.28 -1.28
CA GLU A 470 8.36 30.18 -2.35
C GLU A 470 7.18 31.00 -2.90
N GLU A 471 6.00 30.38 -3.03
CA GLU A 471 4.73 31.04 -3.39
C GLU A 471 4.10 31.83 -2.23
N ASN A 472 4.63 31.73 -0.99
CA ASN A 472 4.08 32.35 0.22
C ASN A 472 2.60 31.98 0.50
N ARG A 473 2.20 30.72 0.27
CA ARG A 473 0.81 30.20 0.45
C ARG A 473 0.33 30.11 1.91
N MET A 474 1.12 30.59 2.87
CA MET A 474 0.87 30.44 4.31
C MET A 474 0.28 31.71 4.90
N SER A 475 -0.89 31.62 5.53
CA SER A 475 -1.46 32.75 6.25
C SER A 475 -0.56 33.16 7.42
N ILE A 476 -0.03 34.39 7.39
CA ILE A 476 0.63 34.98 8.56
C ILE A 476 -0.47 35.48 9.51
N PRO A 477 -0.50 35.08 10.80
CA PRO A 477 -1.49 35.60 11.74
C PRO A 477 -1.30 37.11 12.00
N ASP A 478 -2.42 37.84 12.06
CA ASP A 478 -2.45 39.31 12.10
C ASP A 478 -2.00 39.90 13.45
N ASP A 479 -1.77 39.05 14.46
CA ASP A 479 -1.38 39.44 15.82
C ASP A 479 0.12 39.71 16.01
N GLY A 480 0.94 39.48 14.98
CA GLY A 480 2.36 39.83 15.00
C GLY A 480 3.19 39.10 16.06
N THR A 481 2.74 37.94 16.54
CA THR A 481 3.47 37.13 17.55
C THR A 481 3.47 35.63 17.25
N SER A 482 3.27 35.26 15.99
CA SER A 482 3.08 33.87 15.54
C SER A 482 4.30 33.31 14.78
N TYR A 483 4.57 32.02 14.94
CA TYR A 483 5.71 31.36 14.30
C TYR A 483 5.48 31.15 12.79
N ARG A 484 6.56 31.27 12.02
CA ARG A 484 6.69 30.83 10.64
C ARG A 484 6.87 29.32 10.60
N TYR A 485 5.80 28.59 10.94
CA TYR A 485 5.79 27.13 11.01
C TYR A 485 6.20 26.47 9.70
N ASP A 486 5.99 27.13 8.56
CA ASP A 486 6.51 26.74 7.24
C ASP A 486 8.03 26.55 7.25
N ARG A 487 8.74 27.58 7.71
CA ARG A 487 10.20 27.61 7.75
C ARG A 487 10.73 26.70 8.86
N CYS A 488 10.05 26.66 10.01
CA CYS A 488 10.37 25.72 11.09
C CYS A 488 10.21 24.25 10.63
N ALA A 489 9.17 23.92 9.87
CA ALA A 489 8.98 22.57 9.33
C ALA A 489 10.11 22.18 8.38
N ALA A 490 10.45 23.06 7.42
CA ALA A 490 11.51 22.79 6.44
C ALA A 490 12.89 22.62 7.12
N LEU A 491 13.23 23.47 8.09
CA LEU A 491 14.45 23.31 8.90
C LEU A 491 14.43 22.02 9.73
N ALA A 492 13.32 21.70 10.41
CA ALA A 492 13.26 20.53 11.27
C ALA A 492 13.38 19.22 10.48
N ILE A 493 12.81 19.17 9.27
CA ILE A 493 13.00 18.05 8.35
C ILE A 493 14.46 18.03 7.84
N ALA A 494 15.04 19.15 7.41
CA ALA A 494 16.44 19.20 6.97
C ALA A 494 17.45 18.76 8.05
N GLN A 495 17.11 18.93 9.34
CA GLN A 495 17.92 18.46 10.47
C GLN A 495 17.70 16.96 10.77
N ARG A 496 16.45 16.49 10.71
CA ARG A 496 16.05 15.13 11.14
C ARG A 496 16.14 14.07 10.03
N ASP A 497 15.74 14.43 8.82
CA ASP A 497 15.58 13.55 7.65
C ASP A 497 15.96 14.33 6.37
N PRO A 498 17.26 14.55 6.12
CA PRO A 498 17.73 15.34 4.97
C PRO A 498 17.46 14.64 3.63
N TRP A 499 17.01 15.42 2.65
CA TRP A 499 16.90 15.01 1.25
C TRP A 499 18.20 15.33 0.47
N PRO A 500 18.40 14.78 -0.75
CA PRO A 500 19.65 14.95 -1.50
C PRO A 500 20.11 16.40 -1.72
N ASP A 501 19.17 17.32 -1.96
CA ASP A 501 19.46 18.74 -2.19
C ASP A 501 19.38 19.62 -0.93
N ALA A 502 19.32 19.02 0.27
CA ALA A 502 19.17 19.77 1.53
C ALA A 502 20.27 20.82 1.74
N ASP A 503 21.53 20.50 1.43
CA ASP A 503 22.66 21.42 1.62
C ASP A 503 22.58 22.61 0.64
N ARG A 504 22.22 22.36 -0.62
CA ARG A 504 22.00 23.41 -1.64
C ARG A 504 20.83 24.33 -1.24
N TRP A 505 19.79 23.76 -0.61
CA TRP A 505 18.69 24.55 -0.09
C TRP A 505 19.11 25.40 1.12
N LEU A 506 19.82 24.84 2.09
CA LEU A 506 20.36 25.58 3.24
C LEU A 506 21.28 26.73 2.79
N GLU A 507 22.14 26.48 1.80
CA GLU A 507 22.99 27.49 1.13
C GLU A 507 22.15 28.64 0.55
N LYS A 508 21.09 28.34 -0.21
CA LYS A 508 20.13 29.32 -0.75
C LYS A 508 19.45 30.14 0.36
N MET A 509 19.34 29.60 1.58
CA MET A 509 18.74 30.29 2.73
C MET A 509 19.71 31.18 3.52
N LEU A 510 21.04 31.05 3.36
CA LEU A 510 22.03 31.87 4.09
C LEU A 510 21.73 33.38 4.12
N PRO A 511 21.40 34.07 3.01
CA PRO A 511 21.14 35.52 3.02
C PRO A 511 19.77 35.92 3.62
N ARG A 512 18.95 34.98 4.11
CA ARG A 512 17.61 35.27 4.64
C ARG A 512 17.68 35.81 6.08
N SER A 513 17.47 37.11 6.25
CA SER A 513 17.44 37.78 7.56
C SER A 513 16.04 37.85 8.20
N GLU A 514 15.04 37.20 7.61
CA GLU A 514 13.70 37.08 8.20
C GLU A 514 13.70 36.23 9.49
N THR A 515 12.96 36.68 10.50
CA THR A 515 12.79 35.94 11.75
C THR A 515 11.78 34.81 11.63
N LEU A 516 12.00 33.73 12.39
CA LEU A 516 11.09 32.58 12.49
C LEU A 516 9.87 32.88 13.36
N ILE A 517 9.89 33.97 14.14
CA ILE A 517 8.73 34.49 14.88
C ILE A 517 8.33 35.81 14.21
N ALA A 518 7.17 35.82 13.57
CA ALA A 518 6.68 37.01 12.87
C ALA A 518 6.52 38.18 13.86
N GLY A 519 6.84 39.39 13.42
CA GLY A 519 6.75 40.62 14.24
C GLY A 519 7.89 40.85 15.24
N GLN A 520 8.75 39.86 15.50
CA GLN A 520 9.92 40.05 16.37
C GLN A 520 11.17 40.49 15.59
N ALA A 521 11.77 41.60 16.01
CA ALA A 521 13.02 42.14 15.43
C ALA A 521 14.31 41.56 16.03
N GLU A 522 14.21 40.91 17.20
CA GLU A 522 15.33 40.26 17.90
C GLU A 522 15.09 38.76 18.13
N GLY A 523 14.30 38.14 17.24
CA GLY A 523 14.01 36.72 17.26
C GLY A 523 15.07 35.86 16.55
N PRO A 524 14.90 34.52 16.56
CA PRO A 524 15.72 33.60 15.77
C PRO A 524 15.55 33.86 14.26
N GLU A 525 16.65 33.90 13.52
CA GLU A 525 16.69 34.20 12.09
C GLU A 525 16.75 32.92 11.25
N PHE A 526 16.02 32.91 10.14
CA PHE A 526 15.89 31.75 9.25
C PHE A 526 17.24 31.38 8.61
N GLY A 527 17.94 32.34 8.01
CA GLY A 527 19.24 32.12 7.38
C GLY A 527 20.35 31.77 8.36
N ALA A 528 20.37 32.40 9.55
CA ALA A 528 21.36 32.07 10.58
C ALA A 528 21.17 30.65 11.12
N THR A 529 19.92 30.19 11.26
CA THR A 529 19.61 28.82 11.66
C THR A 529 20.00 27.83 10.55
N ALA A 530 19.73 28.15 9.28
CA ALA A 530 20.19 27.35 8.14
C ALA A 530 21.73 27.28 8.05
N ALA A 531 22.42 28.38 8.33
CA ALA A 531 23.88 28.46 8.40
C ALA A 531 24.46 27.53 9.47
N ALA A 532 23.93 27.59 10.70
CA ALA A 532 24.36 26.71 11.78
C ALA A 532 24.14 25.22 11.45
N MET A 533 23.03 24.89 10.79
CA MET A 533 22.77 23.53 10.32
C MET A 533 23.77 23.08 9.25
N LEU A 534 24.05 23.91 8.25
CA LEU A 534 25.01 23.61 7.18
C LEU A 534 26.42 23.39 7.74
N LEU A 535 26.87 24.27 8.65
CA LEU A 535 28.15 24.15 9.35
C LEU A 535 28.26 22.82 10.09
N ARG A 536 27.26 22.48 10.92
CA ARG A 536 27.24 21.26 11.73
C ARG A 536 27.24 19.98 10.90
N ARG A 537 26.46 19.94 9.82
CA ARG A 537 26.39 18.81 8.89
C ARG A 537 27.74 18.49 8.25
N HIS A 538 28.61 19.49 8.14
CA HIS A 538 29.96 19.41 7.56
C HIS A 538 31.08 19.58 8.61
N GLY A 539 30.78 19.36 9.88
CA GLY A 539 31.75 19.24 10.98
C GLY A 539 32.39 20.55 11.46
N ALA A 540 31.77 21.70 11.20
CA ALA A 540 32.17 23.00 11.74
C ALA A 540 31.25 23.47 12.88
N SER A 541 31.79 24.24 13.83
CA SER A 541 31.00 24.79 14.94
C SER A 541 30.35 26.12 14.54
N PRO A 542 29.04 26.34 14.78
CA PRO A 542 28.39 27.64 14.56
C PRO A 542 29.09 28.81 15.25
N GLU A 543 29.71 28.54 16.41
CA GLU A 543 30.41 29.50 17.25
C GLU A 543 31.70 30.03 16.58
N ASP A 544 32.37 29.23 15.74
CA ASP A 544 33.54 29.68 14.94
C ASP A 544 33.13 30.74 13.88
N PHE A 545 31.84 30.81 13.58
CA PHE A 545 31.21 31.75 12.64
C PHE A 545 30.45 32.87 13.36
N ASP A 546 30.68 33.02 14.67
CA ASP A 546 30.09 34.05 15.53
C ASP A 546 28.54 33.99 15.59
N LEU A 547 27.94 32.87 15.21
CA LEU A 547 26.47 32.70 15.22
C LEU A 547 25.95 32.65 16.65
N ILE A 548 24.99 33.51 16.96
CA ILE A 548 24.45 33.66 18.32
C ILE A 548 23.30 32.67 18.52
N PRO A 549 23.41 31.67 19.43
CA PRO A 549 22.30 30.77 19.71
C PRO A 549 21.16 31.50 20.41
N ILE A 550 19.94 31.33 19.93
CA ILE A 550 18.71 31.88 20.50
C ILE A 550 17.92 30.75 21.14
N GLY A 551 17.73 30.83 22.46
CA GLY A 551 16.97 29.85 23.22
C GLY A 551 15.47 30.01 23.01
N ASP A 552 14.91 29.24 22.07
CA ASP A 552 13.47 29.25 21.78
C ASP A 552 12.78 27.93 22.17
N ALA A 553 11.73 28.01 22.99
CA ALA A 553 11.08 26.84 23.57
C ALA A 553 10.23 26.03 22.57
N ILE A 554 9.74 26.62 21.48
CA ILE A 554 8.93 25.92 20.46
C ILE A 554 9.85 25.29 19.41
N ALA A 555 10.90 25.98 18.98
CA ALA A 555 11.93 25.41 18.13
C ALA A 555 12.63 24.22 18.81
N GLN A 556 13.06 24.37 20.07
CA GLN A 556 13.66 23.27 20.84
C GLN A 556 12.73 22.05 20.95
N ARG A 557 11.42 22.25 21.12
CA ARG A 557 10.44 21.16 21.11
C ARG A 557 10.35 20.44 19.76
N CYS A 558 10.58 21.14 18.65
CA CYS A 558 10.71 20.55 17.31
C CYS A 558 12.09 19.91 17.05
N GLY A 559 13.00 19.94 18.02
CA GLY A 559 14.40 19.49 17.86
C GLY A 559 15.32 20.50 17.18
N LEU A 560 14.85 21.73 16.95
CA LEU A 560 15.63 22.80 16.32
C LEU A 560 16.42 23.60 17.35
N GLU A 561 17.71 23.80 17.06
CA GLU A 561 18.53 24.82 17.70
C GLU A 561 18.62 26.03 16.77
N THR A 562 18.07 27.16 17.23
CA THR A 562 17.92 28.37 16.41
C THR A 562 19.01 29.40 16.69
N TYR A 563 19.32 30.19 15.67
CA TYR A 563 20.45 31.13 15.69
C TYR A 563 20.07 32.51 15.15
N ARG A 564 20.93 33.49 15.42
CA ARG A 564 20.90 34.83 14.87
C ARG A 564 22.27 35.21 14.30
N TYR A 565 22.32 35.97 13.22
CA TYR A 565 23.57 36.59 12.77
C TYR A 565 23.99 37.71 13.73
N PRO A 566 25.30 37.84 14.06
CA PRO A 566 25.80 38.94 14.90
C PRO A 566 25.87 40.27 14.13
N ALA A 567 25.98 40.21 12.80
CA ALA A 567 26.13 41.36 11.90
C ALA A 567 25.65 41.01 10.47
N PRO A 568 25.27 42.00 9.63
CA PRO A 568 24.71 41.76 8.29
C PRO A 568 25.65 41.07 7.29
N ASP A 569 26.96 41.05 7.55
CA ASP A 569 27.99 40.42 6.72
C ASP A 569 28.34 38.98 7.13
N ALA A 570 27.88 38.52 8.30
CA ALA A 570 28.06 37.15 8.76
C ALA A 570 27.54 36.04 7.80
N PRO A 571 26.43 36.21 7.03
CA PRO A 571 26.04 35.23 6.01
C PRO A 571 27.16 34.96 4.99
N LYS A 572 27.94 36.00 4.64
CA LYS A 572 29.02 35.89 3.68
C LYS A 572 30.18 35.06 4.23
N LYS A 573 30.52 35.20 5.51
CA LYS A 573 31.56 34.39 6.20
C LYS A 573 31.29 32.89 6.03
N VAL A 574 30.02 32.48 6.14
CA VAL A 574 29.58 31.09 5.97
C VAL A 574 29.56 30.67 4.49
N ALA A 575 29.06 31.52 3.60
CA ALA A 575 29.04 31.24 2.15
C ALA A 575 30.45 31.09 1.54
N ASP A 576 31.38 31.97 1.91
CA ASP A 576 32.79 31.92 1.47
C ASP A 576 33.48 30.62 1.97
N TRP A 577 33.19 30.19 3.19
CA TRP A 577 33.66 28.91 3.75
C TRP A 577 33.05 27.70 3.03
N TRP A 578 31.75 27.74 2.74
CA TRP A 578 31.04 26.63 2.10
C TRP A 578 31.48 26.43 0.65
N SER A 579 31.63 27.52 -0.10
CA SER A 579 32.19 27.51 -1.47
C SER A 579 33.56 26.84 -1.50
N LYS A 580 34.44 27.21 -0.56
CA LYS A 580 35.76 26.58 -0.41
C LYS A 580 35.66 25.08 -0.11
N ARG A 581 34.71 24.65 0.74
CA ARG A 581 34.48 23.23 1.04
C ARG A 581 33.96 22.44 -0.15
N GLN A 582 33.07 23.02 -0.97
CA GLN A 582 32.59 22.38 -2.21
C GLN A 582 33.74 22.15 -3.19
N ALA A 583 34.62 23.15 -3.38
CA ALA A 583 35.82 23.03 -4.21
C ALA A 583 36.81 21.97 -3.67
N GLU A 584 37.06 21.95 -2.35
CA GLU A 584 37.93 20.94 -1.70
C GLU A 584 37.36 19.50 -1.80
N ALA A 585 36.03 19.35 -1.82
CA ALA A 585 35.35 18.06 -1.93
C ALA A 585 35.09 17.60 -3.38
N GLY A 586 35.40 18.43 -4.39
CA GLY A 586 35.10 18.14 -5.79
C GLY A 586 33.61 18.12 -6.13
N LEU A 587 32.79 18.88 -5.37
CA LEU A 587 31.33 18.93 -5.52
C LEU A 587 30.85 19.99 -6.53
N GLU A 588 31.75 20.83 -7.05
CA GLU A 588 31.46 21.75 -8.15
C GLU A 588 31.34 20.99 -9.48
N GLY A 589 30.13 20.81 -10.00
CA GLY A 589 29.94 20.34 -11.39
C GLY A 589 28.65 19.59 -11.74
N ALA A 590 27.80 19.22 -10.77
CA ALA A 590 26.55 18.49 -11.05
C ALA A 590 25.39 19.41 -11.50
N GLU A 591 25.54 20.11 -12.63
CA GLU A 591 24.41 20.69 -13.35
C GLU A 591 23.57 19.58 -13.98
N VAL A 592 22.46 19.21 -13.32
CA VAL A 592 21.39 18.45 -13.96
C VAL A 592 20.73 19.37 -14.99
N LYS A 593 21.02 19.15 -16.28
CA LYS A 593 20.31 19.83 -17.37
C LYS A 593 18.82 19.55 -17.28
N SER A 594 18.01 20.57 -16.96
CA SER A 594 16.55 20.49 -17.03
C SER A 594 16.10 20.12 -18.46
N PRO A 595 15.37 19.01 -18.66
CA PRO A 595 14.80 18.68 -19.95
C PRO A 595 13.43 19.36 -20.11
N MET A 596 13.38 20.70 -20.26
CA MET A 596 12.17 21.40 -20.76
C MET A 596 12.44 22.86 -21.19
N GLU A 597 13.02 23.04 -22.37
CA GLU A 597 12.57 24.09 -23.31
C GLU A 597 12.40 23.45 -24.69
N VAL A 598 11.18 23.01 -24.99
CA VAL A 598 10.74 22.83 -26.38
C VAL A 598 9.86 24.01 -26.72
N LYS A 599 10.42 24.95 -27.48
CA LYS A 599 9.65 25.95 -28.24
C LYS A 599 9.73 25.57 -29.71
N GLU A 600 8.67 24.95 -30.22
CA GLU A 600 7.75 25.51 -31.22
C GLU A 600 6.53 24.59 -31.39
#